data_AF-A0A2Z6QUQ3-F1
#
_entry.id   AF-A0A2Z6QUQ3-F1
#
_cell.length_a   1.000
_cell.length_b   1.000
_cell.length_c   1.000
_cell.angle_alpha   90.00
_cell.angle_beta   90.00
_cell.angle_gamma   90.00
#
_symmetry.space_group_name_H-M   'P 1'
#
loop_
_entity.id
_entity.type
_entity.pdbx_description
1 polymer ?
#
loop_
_entity_poly.entity_id
_entity_poly.type
_entity_poly.pdbx_seq_one_letter_code
_entity_poly.pdbx_strand_id
1 'polypeptide(L)'
;MDILEYLTSIVNELQQRFPTWQLFTSMKILNSREWPKEFQELLWFGDNELENILRYYECPNFHNNIQLPAIFDINKCRKEWARFKIIITNNFTSNNIEVILLLLIQNYIDVFPNIIKLIQIVYCIPFSSVEYKYSFSRQNKIKIKDRNSLATNILDILIHVSLEGLESKEFNYNCAYTI
;
A
#
# COMPACT_ATOMS: atom_id res chain seq x y z
N MET A 1 -15.40 17.08 -16.40
CA MET A 1 -15.60 15.69 -15.94
C MET A 1 -16.47 15.77 -14.70
N ASP A 2 -17.65 15.17 -14.75
CA ASP A 2 -18.55 15.10 -13.59
C ASP A 2 -17.86 14.27 -12.49
N ILE A 3 -18.00 14.66 -11.22
CA ILE A 3 -17.45 13.89 -10.08
C ILE A 3 -18.01 12.47 -10.10
N LEU A 4 -19.28 12.31 -10.46
CA LEU A 4 -19.91 11.00 -10.60
C LEU A 4 -19.23 10.16 -11.68
N GLU A 5 -18.99 10.74 -12.86
CA GLU A 5 -18.32 10.07 -13.99
C GLU A 5 -16.88 9.66 -13.64
N TYR A 6 -16.15 10.52 -12.94
CA TYR A 6 -14.79 10.21 -12.44
C TYR A 6 -14.81 9.06 -11.42
N LEU A 7 -15.71 9.13 -10.43
CA LEU A 7 -15.83 8.08 -9.41
C LEU A 7 -16.26 6.75 -10.02
N THR A 8 -17.21 6.74 -10.94
CA THR A 8 -17.63 5.54 -11.67
C THR A 8 -16.48 4.95 -12.47
N SER A 9 -15.69 5.80 -13.14
CA SER A 9 -14.49 5.36 -13.88
C SER A 9 -13.47 4.71 -12.95
N ILE A 10 -13.17 5.33 -11.80
CA ILE A 10 -12.25 4.74 -10.81
C ILE A 10 -12.76 3.39 -10.30
N VAL A 11 -14.04 3.31 -9.94
CA VAL A 11 -14.62 2.06 -9.41
C VAL A 11 -14.54 0.95 -10.45
N ASN A 12 -14.86 1.25 -11.71
CA ASN A 12 -14.76 0.28 -12.80
C ASN A 12 -13.30 -0.18 -13.02
N GLU A 13 -12.33 0.74 -13.04
CA GLU A 13 -10.91 0.41 -13.17
C GLU A 13 -10.42 -0.46 -12.00
N LEU A 14 -10.82 -0.13 -10.76
CA LEU A 14 -10.47 -0.93 -9.58
C LEU A 14 -11.12 -2.32 -9.62
N GLN A 15 -12.37 -2.44 -10.05
CA GLN A 15 -13.06 -3.72 -10.18
C GLN A 15 -12.47 -4.59 -11.30
N GLN A 16 -12.08 -3.99 -12.43
CA GLN A 16 -11.37 -4.72 -13.49
C GLN A 16 -10.00 -5.20 -13.03
N ARG A 17 -9.26 -4.35 -12.31
CA ARG A 17 -7.91 -4.65 -11.81
C ARG A 17 -7.90 -5.58 -10.60
N PHE A 18 -8.97 -5.62 -9.81
CA PHE A 18 -9.13 -6.49 -8.65
C PHE A 18 -10.49 -7.17 -8.68
N PRO A 19 -10.67 -8.17 -9.56
CA PRO A 19 -11.97 -8.76 -9.84
C PRO A 19 -12.55 -9.57 -8.67
N THR A 20 -11.70 -9.97 -7.71
CA THR A 20 -12.11 -10.79 -6.58
C THR A 20 -11.65 -10.20 -5.26
N TRP A 21 -12.58 -10.13 -4.29
CA TRP A 21 -12.27 -9.79 -2.91
C TRP A 21 -11.20 -10.72 -2.31
N GLN A 22 -11.15 -11.98 -2.75
CA GLN A 22 -10.15 -12.96 -2.32
C GLN A 22 -8.71 -12.54 -2.65
N LEU A 23 -8.48 -11.91 -3.81
CA LEU A 23 -7.17 -11.39 -4.17
C LEU A 23 -6.75 -10.29 -3.20
N PHE A 24 -7.68 -9.37 -2.91
CA PHE A 24 -7.45 -8.28 -1.95
C PHE A 24 -7.17 -8.81 -0.54
N THR A 25 -7.93 -9.80 -0.05
CA THR A 25 -7.67 -10.40 1.27
C THR A 25 -6.35 -11.16 1.31
N SER A 26 -5.96 -11.81 0.20
CA SER A 26 -4.69 -12.53 0.12
C SER A 26 -3.49 -11.59 0.26
N MET A 27 -3.59 -10.35 -0.23
CA MET A 27 -2.51 -9.35 -0.12
C MET A 27 -2.16 -8.98 1.34
N LYS A 28 -3.05 -9.24 2.31
CA LYS A 28 -2.81 -8.97 3.72
C LYS A 28 -1.63 -9.75 4.31
N ILE A 29 -1.22 -10.85 3.70
CA ILE A 29 -0.05 -11.62 4.15
C ILE A 29 1.24 -10.81 4.16
N LEU A 30 1.30 -9.67 3.47
CA LEU A 30 2.46 -8.79 3.48
C LEU A 30 2.48 -7.84 4.69
N ASN A 31 1.41 -7.80 5.48
CA ASN A 31 1.36 -7.07 6.74
C ASN A 31 2.02 -7.89 7.86
N SER A 32 3.31 -7.66 8.10
CA SER A 32 4.08 -8.38 9.12
C SER A 32 3.53 -8.23 10.55
N ARG A 33 2.70 -7.22 10.83
CA ARG A 33 2.05 -7.04 12.14
C ARG A 33 0.98 -8.09 12.43
N GLU A 34 0.40 -8.68 11.39
CA GLU A 34 -0.64 -9.71 11.49
C GLU A 34 -0.04 -11.13 11.52
N TRP A 35 1.30 -11.25 11.47
CA TRP A 35 1.95 -12.55 11.41
C TRP A 35 1.92 -13.29 12.75
N PRO A 36 1.83 -14.64 12.71
CA PRO A 36 1.96 -15.45 13.90
C PRO A 36 3.30 -15.23 14.59
N LYS A 37 3.28 -15.18 15.92
CA LYS A 37 4.50 -15.12 16.75
C LYS A 37 5.15 -16.48 16.91
N GLU A 38 4.36 -17.54 16.83
CA GLU A 38 4.84 -18.91 16.93
C GLU A 38 5.49 -19.36 15.62
N PHE A 39 6.71 -19.87 15.70
CA PHE A 39 7.50 -20.26 14.54
C PHE A 39 6.82 -21.37 13.70
N GLN A 40 6.16 -22.32 14.36
CA GLN A 40 5.49 -23.43 13.68
C GLN A 40 4.31 -22.94 12.83
N GLU A 41 3.56 -21.96 13.32
CA GLU A 41 2.45 -21.34 12.57
C GLU A 41 2.99 -20.44 11.43
N LEU A 42 4.07 -19.71 11.68
CA LEU A 42 4.71 -18.84 10.69
C LEU A 42 5.21 -19.62 9.46
N LEU A 43 5.72 -20.84 9.65
CA LEU A 43 6.23 -21.67 8.56
C LEU A 43 5.20 -21.86 7.43
N TRP A 44 3.93 -22.07 7.78
CA TRP A 44 2.84 -22.33 6.84
C TRP A 44 1.96 -21.10 6.57
N PHE A 45 2.18 -20.01 7.31
CA PHE A 45 1.38 -18.79 7.20
C PHE A 45 1.49 -18.18 5.80
N GLY A 46 0.32 -17.87 5.22
CA GLY A 46 0.21 -17.10 3.99
C GLY A 46 0.52 -17.86 2.71
N ASP A 47 0.76 -19.18 2.75
CA ASP A 47 1.15 -19.95 1.57
C ASP A 47 0.00 -20.07 0.55
N ASN A 48 -1.24 -20.26 1.03
CA ASN A 48 -2.42 -20.32 0.16
C ASN A 48 -2.75 -18.95 -0.45
N GLU A 49 -2.61 -17.90 0.33
CA GLU A 49 -2.80 -16.52 -0.09
C GLU A 49 -1.74 -16.11 -1.11
N LEU A 50 -0.48 -16.49 -0.89
CA LEU A 50 0.59 -16.28 -1.86
C LEU A 50 0.26 -16.97 -3.18
N GLU A 51 -0.22 -18.21 -3.13
CA GLU A 51 -0.62 -18.94 -4.33
C GLU A 51 -1.78 -18.26 -5.08
N ASN A 52 -2.77 -17.72 -4.36
CA ASN A 52 -3.84 -16.95 -4.98
C ASN A 52 -3.32 -15.71 -5.73
N ILE A 53 -2.36 -15.00 -5.12
CA ILE A 53 -1.73 -13.82 -5.73
C ILE A 53 -0.89 -14.22 -6.94
N LEU A 54 -0.06 -15.24 -6.79
CA LEU A 54 0.81 -15.72 -7.87
C LEU A 54 0.00 -16.20 -9.06
N ARG A 55 -1.07 -16.97 -8.85
CA ARG A 55 -1.97 -17.43 -9.92
C ARG A 55 -2.63 -16.27 -10.66
N TYR A 56 -2.96 -15.18 -9.96
CA TYR A 56 -3.53 -13.99 -10.58
C TYR A 56 -2.51 -13.29 -11.51
N TYR A 57 -1.23 -13.28 -11.14
CA TYR A 57 -0.15 -12.66 -11.92
C TYR A 57 0.64 -13.64 -12.81
N GLU A 58 0.27 -14.93 -12.82
CA GLU A 58 0.88 -16.01 -13.60
C GLU A 58 0.54 -15.92 -15.08
N CYS A 59 -0.66 -15.43 -15.40
CA CYS A 59 -1.07 -15.26 -16.78
C CYS A 59 -0.31 -14.09 -17.42
N PRO A 60 0.16 -14.23 -18.67
CA PRO A 60 0.58 -13.07 -19.44
C PRO A 60 -0.61 -12.11 -19.53
N ASN A 61 -0.49 -10.96 -18.88
CA ASN A 61 -1.51 -9.94 -18.91
C ASN A 61 -1.57 -9.38 -20.33
N PHE A 62 -2.70 -9.59 -20.99
CA PHE A 62 -3.00 -8.89 -22.23
C PHE A 62 -3.54 -7.52 -21.86
N HIS A 63 -2.72 -6.49 -22.03
CA HIS A 63 -3.17 -5.12 -21.92
C HIS A 63 -3.22 -4.53 -23.32
N ASN A 64 -4.41 -4.12 -23.78
CA ASN A 64 -4.62 -3.59 -25.14
C ASN A 64 -4.09 -4.50 -26.27
N ASN A 65 -4.35 -5.82 -26.19
CA ASN A 65 -3.84 -6.84 -27.11
C ASN A 65 -2.31 -7.02 -27.14
N ILE A 66 -1.57 -6.42 -26.19
CA ILE A 66 -0.13 -6.63 -26.03
C ILE A 66 0.10 -7.65 -24.93
N GLN A 67 0.79 -8.74 -25.27
CA GLN A 67 1.19 -9.75 -24.30
C GLN A 67 2.34 -9.20 -23.44
N LEU A 68 2.06 -8.97 -22.16
CA LEU A 68 3.11 -8.62 -21.19
C LEU A 68 3.81 -9.88 -20.68
N PRO A 69 5.13 -9.85 -20.48
CA PRO A 69 5.85 -10.95 -19.87
C PRO A 69 5.35 -11.20 -18.45
N ALA A 70 5.48 -12.44 -17.98
CA ALA A 70 5.14 -12.80 -16.61
C ALA A 70 5.89 -11.87 -15.63
N ILE A 71 5.14 -11.30 -14.69
CA ILE A 71 5.69 -10.29 -13.77
C ILE A 71 6.69 -10.95 -12.80
N PHE A 72 6.46 -12.22 -12.45
CA PHE A 72 7.22 -12.96 -11.45
C PHE A 72 7.70 -14.31 -11.98
N ASP A 73 8.84 -14.75 -11.48
CA ASP A 73 9.19 -16.17 -11.47
C ASP A 73 8.51 -16.82 -10.26
N ILE A 74 7.38 -17.48 -10.51
CA ILE A 74 6.51 -18.08 -9.49
C ILE A 74 7.27 -19.09 -8.63
N ASN A 75 8.11 -19.91 -9.26
CA ASN A 75 8.86 -20.94 -8.56
C ASN A 75 9.93 -20.34 -7.65
N LYS A 76 10.56 -19.24 -8.06
CA LYS A 76 11.46 -18.48 -7.17
C LYS A 76 10.70 -17.78 -6.07
N CYS A 77 9.56 -17.17 -6.37
CA CYS A 77 8.73 -16.47 -5.38
C CYS A 77 8.31 -17.39 -4.22
N ARG A 78 7.86 -18.62 -4.52
CA ARG A 78 7.54 -19.64 -3.50
C ARG A 78 8.74 -19.98 -2.60
N LYS A 79 9.95 -20.08 -3.17
CA LYS A 79 11.18 -20.37 -2.42
C LYS A 79 11.65 -19.18 -1.58
N GLU A 80 11.52 -17.98 -2.12
CA GLU A 80 11.87 -16.73 -1.46
C GLU A 80 10.97 -16.49 -0.23
N TRP A 81 9.68 -16.80 -0.33
CA TRP A 81 8.69 -16.55 0.73
C TRP A 81 9.05 -17.14 2.08
N ALA A 82 9.45 -18.42 2.13
CA ALA A 82 9.80 -19.09 3.38
C ALA A 82 10.98 -18.39 4.09
N ARG A 83 12.02 -18.02 3.32
CA ARG A 83 13.20 -17.31 3.83
C ARG A 83 12.88 -15.88 4.24
N PHE A 84 12.06 -15.21 3.44
CA PHE A 84 11.59 -13.86 3.71
C PHE A 84 10.86 -13.77 5.06
N LYS A 85 9.92 -14.70 5.33
CA LYS A 85 9.19 -14.76 6.60
C LYS A 85 10.13 -14.81 7.81
N ILE A 86 11.16 -15.64 7.74
CA ILE A 86 12.15 -15.79 8.83
C ILE A 86 12.93 -14.49 9.06
N ILE A 87 13.39 -13.84 7.99
CA ILE A 87 14.17 -12.59 8.10
C ILE A 87 13.32 -11.46 8.67
N ILE A 88 12.08 -11.32 8.21
CA ILE A 88 11.17 -10.28 8.71
C ILE A 88 10.87 -10.46 10.19
N THR A 89 10.51 -11.67 10.60
CA THR A 89 10.17 -11.93 12.01
C THR A 89 11.36 -11.70 12.94
N ASN A 90 12.59 -12.02 12.50
CA ASN A 90 13.77 -11.90 13.34
C ASN A 90 14.33 -10.47 13.45
N ASN A 91 14.15 -9.63 12.41
CA ASN A 91 14.84 -8.34 12.33
C ASN A 91 13.89 -7.14 12.40
N PHE A 92 12.58 -7.32 12.16
CA PHE A 92 11.68 -6.20 11.86
C PHE A 92 10.33 -6.26 12.59
N THR A 93 10.19 -7.08 13.63
CA THR A 93 8.94 -7.34 14.36
C THR A 93 8.28 -6.08 14.94
N SER A 94 9.03 -5.00 15.14
CA SER A 94 8.55 -3.73 15.73
C SER A 94 8.53 -2.54 14.76
N ASN A 95 8.95 -2.73 13.50
CA ASN A 95 9.14 -1.60 12.59
C ASN A 95 7.85 -1.28 11.81
N ASN A 96 7.67 -0.01 11.42
CA ASN A 96 6.60 0.36 10.51
C ASN A 96 6.89 -0.23 9.12
N ILE A 97 5.84 -0.65 8.43
CA ILE A 97 5.98 -1.42 7.18
C ILE A 97 6.64 -0.61 6.05
N GLU A 98 6.49 0.72 6.07
CA GLU A 98 7.22 1.65 5.21
C GLU A 98 8.74 1.59 5.42
N VAL A 99 9.18 1.53 6.68
CA VAL A 99 10.60 1.40 7.05
C VAL A 99 11.13 0.03 6.63
N ILE A 100 10.32 -1.02 6.84
CA ILE A 100 10.65 -2.38 6.43
C ILE A 100 10.81 -2.44 4.90
N LEU A 101 9.89 -1.84 4.14
CA LEU A 101 9.93 -1.81 2.68
C LEU A 101 11.21 -1.14 2.16
N LEU A 102 11.57 0.02 2.71
CA LEU A 102 12.81 0.72 2.36
C LEU A 102 14.04 -0.15 2.62
N LEU A 103 14.12 -0.79 3.79
CA LEU A 103 15.25 -1.65 4.15
C LEU A 103 15.33 -2.91 3.30
N LEU A 104 14.19 -3.47 2.90
CA LEU A 104 14.10 -4.60 1.98
C LEU A 104 14.61 -4.23 0.59
N ILE A 105 14.17 -3.10 0.05
CA ILE A 105 14.61 -2.62 -1.27
C ILE A 105 16.11 -2.32 -1.25
N GLN A 106 16.64 -1.72 -0.18
CA GLN A 106 18.05 -1.35 -0.09
C GLN A 106 18.98 -2.55 0.09
N ASN A 107 18.61 -3.51 0.93
CA ASN A 107 19.54 -4.54 1.39
C ASN A 107 19.23 -5.95 0.87
N TYR A 108 18.02 -6.19 0.37
CA TYR A 108 17.54 -7.54 0.06
C TYR A 108 16.98 -7.69 -1.37
N ILE A 109 17.08 -6.67 -2.24
CA ILE A 109 16.55 -6.72 -3.61
C ILE A 109 17.13 -7.86 -4.44
N ASP A 110 18.43 -8.14 -4.28
CA ASP A 110 19.09 -9.24 -4.97
C ASP A 110 18.79 -10.62 -4.36
N VAL A 111 18.35 -10.64 -3.09
CA VAL A 111 18.06 -11.86 -2.33
C VAL A 111 16.63 -12.32 -2.53
N PHE A 112 15.68 -11.36 -2.58
CA PHE A 112 14.24 -11.61 -2.72
C PHE A 112 13.62 -10.77 -3.85
N PRO A 113 14.13 -10.86 -5.08
CA PRO A 113 13.69 -10.00 -6.18
C PRO A 113 12.20 -10.16 -6.51
N ASN A 114 11.64 -11.37 -6.39
CA ASN A 114 10.23 -11.62 -6.72
C ASN A 114 9.30 -11.15 -5.60
N ILE A 115 9.67 -11.43 -4.34
CA ILE A 115 8.89 -10.97 -3.18
C ILE A 115 8.91 -9.45 -3.07
N ILE A 116 10.05 -8.79 -3.29
CA ILE A 116 10.12 -7.31 -3.23
C ILE A 116 9.28 -6.69 -4.34
N LYS A 117 9.35 -7.23 -5.56
CA LYS A 117 8.48 -6.78 -6.66
C LYS A 117 6.99 -6.98 -6.33
N LEU A 118 6.66 -8.08 -5.65
CA LEU A 118 5.29 -8.34 -5.21
C LEU A 118 4.84 -7.31 -4.18
N ILE A 119 5.70 -7.03 -3.19
CA ILE A 119 5.43 -6.01 -2.18
C ILE A 119 5.23 -4.64 -2.84
N GLN A 120 6.06 -4.26 -3.80
CA GLN A 120 5.89 -3.00 -4.53
C GLN A 120 4.52 -2.91 -5.23
N ILE A 121 4.06 -4.00 -5.86
CA ILE A 121 2.75 -4.03 -6.52
C ILE A 121 1.61 -3.89 -5.51
N VAL A 122 1.69 -4.58 -4.38
CA VAL A 122 0.67 -4.50 -3.34
C VAL A 122 0.67 -3.12 -2.67
N TYR A 123 1.85 -2.51 -2.47
CA TYR A 123 1.98 -1.20 -1.83
C TYR A 123 1.53 -0.02 -2.68
N CYS A 124 1.46 -0.19 -4.00
CA CYS A 124 0.80 0.78 -4.88
C CYS A 124 -0.73 0.84 -4.67
N ILE A 125 -1.31 -0.09 -3.90
CA ILE A 125 -2.73 -0.16 -3.59
C ILE A 125 -2.90 0.27 -2.13
N PRO A 126 -3.73 1.27 -1.79
CA PRO A 126 -4.02 1.59 -0.40
C PRO A 126 -4.83 0.42 0.21
N PHE A 127 -4.15 -0.45 0.96
CA PHE A 127 -4.74 -1.65 1.58
C PHE A 127 -5.29 -1.37 2.98
N SER A 128 -5.04 -0.18 3.55
CA SER A 128 -5.42 0.12 4.93
C SER A 128 -6.43 1.26 5.01
N SER A 129 -7.46 1.07 5.83
CA SER A 129 -8.35 2.16 6.24
C SER A 129 -7.64 3.17 7.17
N VAL A 130 -6.38 2.93 7.55
CA VAL A 130 -5.61 3.82 8.43
C VAL A 130 -5.28 5.11 7.68
N GLU A 131 -4.93 5.03 6.40
CA GLU A 131 -4.70 6.22 5.55
C GLU A 131 -5.96 7.11 5.52
N TYR A 132 -7.14 6.52 5.36
CA TYR A 132 -8.42 7.24 5.44
C TYR A 132 -8.67 7.81 6.85
N LYS A 133 -8.42 7.05 7.92
CA LYS A 133 -8.58 7.54 9.30
C LYS A 133 -7.68 8.74 9.59
N TYR A 134 -6.56 8.86 8.89
CA TYR A 134 -5.66 10.00 9.00
C TYR A 134 -6.30 11.27 8.43
N SER A 135 -6.87 11.23 7.22
CA SER A 135 -7.57 12.37 6.60
C SER A 135 -8.82 12.78 7.40
N PHE A 136 -9.66 11.81 7.77
CA PHE A 136 -10.29 11.64 9.10
C PHE A 136 -10.00 12.71 10.16
N SER A 137 -8.91 12.43 10.86
CA SER A 137 -8.46 13.19 12.01
C SER A 137 -8.05 14.61 11.65
N ARG A 138 -7.44 14.82 10.48
CA ARG A 138 -7.05 16.15 10.00
C ARG A 138 -8.28 17.01 9.71
N GLN A 139 -9.28 16.45 9.06
CA GLN A 139 -10.56 17.10 8.81
C GLN A 139 -11.21 17.54 10.13
N ASN A 140 -11.21 16.70 11.17
CA ASN A 140 -11.76 17.07 12.49
C ASN A 140 -10.96 18.17 13.21
N LYS A 141 -9.66 18.30 12.95
CA LYS A 141 -8.85 19.44 13.45
C LYS A 141 -9.15 20.74 12.70
N ILE A 142 -9.46 20.64 11.41
CA ILE A 142 -9.80 21.78 10.56
C ILE A 142 -11.22 22.25 10.87
N LYS A 143 -12.20 21.33 10.82
CA LYS A 143 -13.61 21.56 11.15
C LYS A 143 -13.86 21.36 12.64
N ILE A 144 -13.63 22.43 13.40
CA ILE A 144 -14.05 22.51 14.80
C ILE A 144 -15.45 23.12 14.90
N LYS A 145 -16.04 23.10 16.10
CA LYS A 145 -17.41 23.59 16.36
C LYS A 145 -17.65 25.00 15.81
N ASP A 146 -16.65 25.88 15.93
CA ASP A 146 -16.72 27.28 15.47
C ASP A 146 -16.33 27.48 14.00
N ARG A 147 -15.76 26.46 13.34
CA ARG A 147 -15.30 26.45 11.94
C ARG A 147 -15.92 25.29 11.15
N ASN A 148 -17.23 25.09 11.28
CA ASN A 148 -17.92 23.96 10.64
C ASN A 148 -18.46 24.29 9.23
N SER A 149 -18.55 25.57 8.87
CA SER A 149 -19.11 26.09 7.61
C SER A 149 -18.05 26.32 6.52
N LEU A 150 -17.04 25.47 6.43
CA LEU A 150 -16.07 25.53 5.33
C LEU A 150 -16.68 24.94 4.05
N ALA A 151 -16.55 25.67 2.95
CA ALA A 151 -16.89 25.17 1.62
C ALA A 151 -16.00 23.94 1.29
N THR A 152 -16.57 22.96 0.58
CA THR A 152 -15.92 21.67 0.31
C THR A 152 -14.57 21.83 -0.39
N ASN A 153 -14.46 22.76 -1.34
CA ASN A 153 -13.22 23.06 -2.05
C ASN A 153 -12.12 23.63 -1.13
N ILE A 154 -12.48 24.52 -0.20
CA ILE A 154 -11.54 25.08 0.77
C ILE A 154 -11.10 23.99 1.75
N LEU A 155 -12.03 23.15 2.20
CA LEU A 155 -11.73 22.04 3.09
C LEU A 155 -10.75 21.05 2.46
N ASP A 156 -10.93 20.73 1.18
CA ASP A 156 -10.06 19.82 0.45
C ASP A 156 -8.62 20.36 0.36
N ILE A 157 -8.46 21.64 0.01
CA ILE A 157 -7.15 22.31 0.02
C ILE A 157 -6.51 22.27 1.41
N LEU A 158 -7.27 22.57 2.46
CA LEU A 158 -6.75 22.58 3.83
C LEU A 158 -6.36 21.18 4.32
N ILE A 159 -7.11 20.14 3.93
CA ILE A 159 -6.74 18.75 4.21
C ILE A 159 -5.45 18.42 3.48
N HIS A 160 -5.32 18.77 2.19
CA HIS A 160 -4.12 18.50 1.40
C HIS A 160 -2.88 19.17 1.99
N VAL A 161 -2.98 20.46 2.34
CA VAL A 161 -1.91 21.21 3.04
C VAL A 161 -1.60 20.58 4.40
N SER A 162 -2.60 20.08 5.12
CA SER A 162 -2.37 19.43 6.42
C SER A 162 -1.76 18.03 6.30
N LEU A 163 -1.87 17.36 5.16
CA LEU A 163 -1.35 16.03 4.91
C LEU A 163 0.09 16.10 4.40
N GLU A 164 0.32 16.93 3.38
CA GLU A 164 1.59 17.01 2.64
C GLU A 164 2.47 18.19 3.08
N GLY A 165 1.88 19.18 3.75
CA GLY A 165 2.60 20.37 4.20
C GLY A 165 3.49 20.10 5.40
N LEU A 166 4.61 20.81 5.46
CA LEU A 166 5.51 20.82 6.61
C LEU A 166 4.75 21.19 7.89
N GLU A 167 5.21 20.67 9.03
CA GLU A 167 4.70 21.14 10.31
C GLU A 167 4.93 22.65 10.44
N SER A 168 3.99 23.36 11.08
CA SER A 168 4.08 24.81 11.25
C SER A 168 5.39 25.28 11.89
N LYS A 169 6.05 24.41 12.68
CA LYS A 169 7.35 24.69 13.31
C LYS A 169 8.54 24.62 12.33
N GLU A 170 8.40 23.85 11.26
CA GLU A 170 9.42 23.63 10.22
C GLU A 170 9.18 24.51 9.00
N PHE A 171 7.98 25.09 8.88
CA PHE A 171 7.63 25.99 7.79
C PHE A 171 8.34 27.34 7.94
N ASN A 172 9.22 27.67 6.99
CA ASN A 172 9.90 28.95 6.95
C ASN A 172 8.99 30.04 6.36
N TYR A 173 8.25 30.72 7.23
CA TYR A 173 7.35 31.81 6.84
C TYR A 173 8.05 32.95 6.10
N ASN A 174 9.33 33.23 6.39
CA ASN A 174 10.06 34.32 5.75
C ASN A 174 10.25 34.09 4.24
N CYS A 175 10.40 32.85 3.80
CA CYS A 175 10.50 32.53 2.37
C CYS A 175 9.17 32.75 1.62
N ALA A 176 8.04 32.60 2.31
CA ALA A 176 6.71 32.72 1.70
C ALA A 176 6.29 34.19 1.43
N TYR A 177 6.89 35.16 2.12
CA TYR A 177 6.60 36.59 1.94
C TYR A 177 7.36 37.25 0.79
N THR A 178 8.24 36.53 0.10
CA THR A 178 9.14 37.07 -0.95
C THR A 178 8.62 36.93 -2.39
N ILE A 179 7.32 36.66 -2.59
CA ILE A 179 6.69 36.59 -3.92
C ILE A 179 6.01 37.92 -4.25
#